data_AF-A0ABD1R945-F1
#
_entry.id   AF-A0ABD1R945-F1
#
_cell.length_a   1.000
_cell.length_b   1.000
_cell.length_c   1.000
_cell.angle_alpha   90.00
_cell.angle_beta   90.00
_cell.angle_gamma   90.00
#
_symmetry.space_group_name_H-M   'P 1'
#
loop_
_entity.id
_entity.type
_entity.pdbx_description
1 polymer ?
#
loop_
_entity_poly.entity_id
_entity_poly.type
_entity_poly.pdbx_seq_one_letter_code
_entity_poly.pdbx_strand_id
1 'polypeptide(L)'
;MTSQINKITGDIFPVGCAFDESILHHKENPDSENTSYNTKYGVYQQGCELENVLMSWGHDDYIYLVAKENGTLPSTALFIIRYHSFYLEDFFFLTDDAATG
;
A
#
# COMPACT_ATOMS: atom_id res chain seq x y z
N MET A 1 -14.19 6.82 -4.45
CA MET A 1 -13.86 5.48 -4.96
C MET A 1 -12.42 5.61 -5.43
N THR A 2 -11.46 5.11 -4.64
CA THR A 2 -10.02 5.23 -4.92
C THR A 2 -9.71 4.50 -6.22
N SER A 3 -9.09 5.16 -7.19
CA SER A 3 -8.73 4.50 -8.45
C SER A 3 -7.53 3.60 -8.20
N GLN A 4 -7.76 2.29 -8.18
CA GLN A 4 -6.68 1.32 -8.04
C GLN A 4 -5.89 1.26 -9.35
N ILE A 5 -4.59 1.56 -9.29
CA ILE A 5 -3.68 1.22 -10.38
C ILE A 5 -3.49 -0.29 -10.34
N ASN A 6 -4.00 -1.00 -11.34
CA ASN A 6 -3.78 -2.43 -11.50
C ASN A 6 -2.41 -2.65 -12.14
N LYS A 7 -1.39 -2.95 -11.34
CA LYS A 7 -0.07 -3.39 -11.84
C LYS A 7 0.10 -4.88 -11.56
N ILE A 8 0.27 -5.65 -12.64
CA ILE A 8 0.54 -7.10 -12.56
C ILE A 8 1.95 -7.37 -11.99
N THR A 9 2.87 -6.41 -12.14
CA THR A 9 4.25 -6.49 -11.64
C THR A 9 4.72 -5.09 -11.24
N GLY A 10 5.53 -5.00 -10.19
CA GLY A 10 6.14 -3.76 -9.70
C GLY A 10 5.79 -3.48 -8.24
N ASP A 11 6.35 -2.39 -7.71
CA ASP A 11 6.17 -2.01 -6.31
C ASP A 11 4.72 -1.63 -6.01
N ILE A 12 4.23 -2.07 -4.86
CA ILE A 12 2.92 -1.64 -4.34
C ILE A 12 3.09 -0.43 -3.44
N PHE A 13 2.11 0.47 -3.46
CA PHE A 13 2.15 1.70 -2.67
C PHE A 13 0.77 2.02 -2.07
N PRO A 14 0.73 2.78 -0.96
CA PRO A 14 -0.50 3.30 -0.40
C PRO A 14 -1.24 4.19 -1.40
N VAL A 15 -2.55 3.97 -1.57
CA VAL A 15 -3.42 4.83 -2.38
C VAL A 15 -4.28 5.70 -1.46
N GLY A 16 -4.73 6.87 -1.93
CA GLY A 16 -5.57 7.76 -1.11
C GLY A 16 -4.81 8.65 -0.12
N CYS A 17 -3.48 8.71 -0.21
CA CYS A 17 -2.61 9.71 0.41
C CYS A 17 -1.62 10.26 -0.61
N ALA A 18 -0.80 11.23 -0.20
CA ALA A 18 0.19 11.82 -1.08
C ALA A 18 1.16 10.75 -1.59
N PHE A 19 1.42 10.77 -2.90
CA PHE A 19 2.42 9.93 -3.53
C PHE A 19 3.82 10.42 -3.18
N ASP A 20 4.74 9.49 -2.98
CA ASP A 20 6.17 9.82 -2.97
C ASP A 20 6.66 10.07 -4.40
N GLU A 21 7.64 10.97 -4.55
CA GLU A 21 8.27 11.27 -5.84
C GLU A 21 9.03 10.07 -6.42
N SER A 22 9.42 9.11 -5.58
CA SER A 22 10.04 7.83 -5.95
C SER A 22 9.09 6.92 -6.75
N ILE A 23 7.77 7.11 -6.63
CA ILE A 23 6.77 6.29 -7.32
C ILE A 23 6.74 6.65 -8.80
N LEU A 24 7.29 5.75 -9.60
CA LEU A 24 7.24 5.81 -11.05
C LEU A 24 5.79 5.68 -11.55
N HIS A 25 5.36 6.64 -12.37
CA HIS A 25 4.00 6.75 -12.97
C HIS A 25 2.87 7.18 -12.01
N HIS A 26 3.14 7.81 -10.86
CA HIS A 26 2.08 8.32 -9.98
C HIS A 26 1.09 9.28 -10.69
N LYS A 27 1.56 10.01 -11.72
CA LYS A 27 0.74 10.95 -12.52
C LYS A 27 -0.31 10.29 -13.41
N GLU A 28 -0.19 8.98 -13.65
CA GLU A 28 -1.20 8.22 -14.39
C GLU A 28 -2.35 7.75 -13.47
N ASN A 29 -2.23 7.97 -12.16
CA ASN A 29 -3.30 7.73 -11.20
C ASN A 29 -4.34 8.88 -11.27
N PRO A 30 -5.64 8.59 -11.51
CA PRO A 30 -6.70 9.59 -11.38
C PRO A 30 -6.73 10.28 -10.00
N ASP A 31 -6.26 9.59 -8.95
CA ASP A 31 -6.17 10.15 -7.61
C ASP A 31 -5.14 11.28 -7.49
N SER A 32 -4.20 11.43 -8.45
CA SER A 32 -3.22 12.53 -8.45
C SER A 32 -3.86 13.91 -8.66
N GLU A 33 -5.04 13.96 -9.30
CA GLU A 33 -5.81 15.20 -9.46
C GLU A 33 -6.74 15.47 -8.27
N ASN A 34 -6.85 14.52 -7.33
CA ASN A 34 -7.73 14.66 -6.18
C ASN A 34 -7.03 15.36 -5.01
N THR A 35 -7.40 16.62 -4.79
CA THR A 35 -6.85 17.45 -3.72
C THR A 35 -7.04 16.87 -2.32
N SER A 36 -8.05 16.01 -2.11
CA SER A 36 -8.26 15.34 -0.82
C SER A 36 -7.23 14.24 -0.54
N TYR A 37 -6.62 13.66 -1.58
CA TYR A 37 -5.62 12.59 -1.45
C TYR A 37 -4.20 13.14 -1.53
N ASN A 38 -4.00 14.34 -2.07
CA ASN A 38 -2.69 15.00 -2.16
C ASN A 38 -2.17 15.57 -0.83
N THR A 39 -2.71 15.14 0.31
CA THR A 39 -2.20 15.51 1.64
C THR A 39 -1.41 14.36 2.23
N LYS A 40 -0.47 14.64 3.15
CA LYS A 40 0.42 13.64 3.75
C LYS A 40 -0.34 12.38 4.18
N TYR A 41 -1.43 12.54 4.93
CA TYR A 41 -2.21 11.39 5.40
C TYR A 41 -3.41 11.06 4.51
N GLY A 42 -3.87 11.99 3.67
CA GLY A 42 -5.03 11.78 2.79
C GLY A 42 -6.26 11.31 3.57
N VAL A 43 -6.71 10.08 3.29
CA VAL A 43 -7.84 9.44 4.00
C VAL A 43 -7.45 8.73 5.30
N TYR A 44 -6.15 8.61 5.59
CA TYR A 44 -5.64 7.85 6.73
C TYR A 44 -5.46 8.71 7.97
N GLN A 45 -5.45 8.04 9.12
CA GLN A 45 -5.02 8.64 10.38
C GLN A 45 -3.51 8.47 10.53
N GLN A 46 -2.86 9.40 11.24
CA GLN A 46 -1.46 9.24 11.61
C GLN A 46 -1.28 8.00 12.49
N GLY A 47 -0.27 7.18 12.20
CA GLY A 47 0.02 5.97 12.98
C GLY A 47 -1.00 4.84 12.79
N CYS A 48 -1.71 4.81 11.66
CA CYS A 48 -2.58 3.68 11.35
C CYS A 48 -1.76 2.42 11.05
N GLU A 49 -2.26 1.26 11.48
CA GLU A 49 -1.60 0.01 11.12
C GLU A 49 -1.67 -0.23 9.61
N LEU A 50 -0.64 -0.90 9.06
CA LEU A 50 -0.54 -1.17 7.62
C LEU A 50 -1.76 -1.94 7.08
N GLU A 51 -2.41 -2.75 7.92
CA GLU A 51 -3.65 -3.45 7.57
C GLU A 51 -4.84 -2.52 7.27
N ASN A 52 -4.81 -1.29 7.79
CA ASN A 52 -5.81 -0.25 7.56
C ASN A 52 -5.45 0.67 6.39
N VAL A 53 -4.29 0.46 5.77
CA VAL A 53 -3.86 1.18 4.57
C VAL A 53 -4.35 0.41 3.34
N LEU A 54 -5.05 1.12 2.45
CA LEU A 54 -5.38 0.56 1.15
C LEU A 54 -4.15 0.64 0.26
N MET A 55 -3.62 -0.53 -0.10
CA MET A 55 -2.51 -0.67 -1.04
C MET A 55 -3.05 -0.74 -2.47
N SER A 56 -2.23 -0.32 -3.44
CA SER A 56 -2.49 -0.54 -4.86
C SER A 56 -2.63 -2.04 -5.17
N TRP A 57 -3.68 -2.43 -5.89
CA TRP A 57 -3.89 -3.83 -6.26
C TRP A 57 -2.84 -4.35 -7.26
N GLY A 58 -2.23 -5.49 -6.91
CA GLY A 58 -1.23 -6.15 -7.75
C GLY A 58 -1.08 -7.64 -7.49
N HIS A 59 0.08 -8.21 -7.88
CA HIS A 59 0.33 -9.65 -7.70
C HIS A 59 0.38 -10.05 -6.22
N ASP A 60 0.85 -9.18 -5.33
CA ASP A 60 0.85 -9.39 -3.88
C ASP A 60 -0.55 -9.73 -3.34
N ASP A 61 -1.56 -8.88 -3.62
CA ASP A 61 -2.94 -9.12 -3.18
C ASP A 61 -3.55 -10.34 -3.87
N TYR A 62 -3.26 -10.57 -5.15
CA TYR A 62 -3.75 -11.75 -5.86
C TYR A 62 -3.21 -13.04 -5.23
N ILE A 63 -1.90 -13.13 -4.99
CA ILE A 63 -1.29 -14.32 -4.38
C ILE A 63 -1.74 -14.47 -2.92
N TYR A 64 -1.87 -13.37 -2.18
CA TYR A 64 -2.44 -13.37 -0.83
C TYR A 64 -3.85 -13.99 -0.82
N LEU A 65 -4.75 -13.57 -1.71
CA LEU A 65 -6.11 -14.11 -1.79
C LEU A 65 -6.11 -15.59 -2.14
N VAL A 66 -5.32 -16.02 -3.13
CA VAL A 66 -5.20 -17.43 -3.52
C VAL A 66 -4.62 -18.27 -2.38
N ALA A 67 -3.58 -17.79 -1.71
CA ALA A 67 -2.95 -18.51 -0.60
C ALA A 67 -3.86 -18.59 0.64
N LYS A 68 -4.61 -17.52 0.92
CA LYS A 68 -5.60 -17.46 1.99
C LYS A 68 -6.74 -18.44 1.76
N GLU A 69 -7.29 -18.48 0.55
CA GLU A 69 -8.36 -19.41 0.19
C GLU A 69 -7.90 -20.88 0.27
N ASN A 70 -6.64 -21.14 -0.09
CA ASN A 70 -6.05 -22.48 0.03
C ASN A 70 -5.76 -22.91 1.48
N GLY A 71 -5.70 -21.98 2.44
CA GLY A 71 -5.61 -22.28 3.88
C GLY A 71 -4.32 -22.98 4.34
N THR A 72 -3.26 -23.00 3.53
CA THR A 72 -2.04 -23.77 3.80
C THR A 72 -0.94 -22.99 4.51
N LEU A 73 -1.06 -21.67 4.63
CA LEU A 73 0.01 -20.80 5.14
C LEU A 73 -0.35 -20.14 6.48
N PRO A 74 0.62 -20.03 7.41
CA PRO A 74 0.47 -19.22 8.62
C PRO A 74 0.22 -17.74 8.31
N SER A 75 -0.39 -17.02 9.25
CA SER A 75 -0.68 -15.57 9.11
C SER A 75 0.56 -14.74 8.79
N THR A 76 1.71 -15.05 9.38
CA THR A 76 2.99 -14.36 9.09
C THR A 76 3.43 -14.54 7.64
N ALA A 77 3.25 -15.73 7.06
CA ALA A 77 3.61 -15.97 5.67
C ALA A 77 2.67 -15.22 4.71
N LEU A 78 1.37 -15.17 5.03
CA LEU A 78 0.40 -14.37 4.27
C LEU A 78 0.71 -12.87 4.35
N PHE A 79 1.15 -12.38 5.52
CA PHE A 79 1.59 -10.99 5.68
C PHE A 79 2.79 -10.67 4.80
N ILE A 80 3.82 -11.52 4.81
CA ILE A 80 5.01 -11.34 3.96
C ILE A 80 4.61 -11.33 2.49
N ILE A 81 3.79 -12.29 2.03
CA ILE A 81 3.32 -12.35 0.63
C ILE A 81 2.59 -11.07 0.23
N ARG A 82 1.75 -10.52 1.10
CA ARG A 82 0.93 -9.34 0.79
C ARG A 82 1.73 -8.04 0.70
N TYR A 83 2.89 -7.97 1.35
CA TYR A 83 3.70 -6.75 1.43
C TYR A 83 5.13 -6.92 0.90
N HIS A 84 5.42 -8.00 0.16
CA HIS A 84 6.79 -8.27 -0.30
C HIS A 84 7.28 -7.29 -1.37
N SER A 85 6.36 -6.65 -2.09
CA SER A 85 6.67 -5.59 -3.06
C SER A 85 6.50 -4.19 -2.47
N PHE A 86 6.32 -4.07 -1.14
CA PHE A 86 6.18 -2.78 -0.46
C PHE A 86 7.52 -2.31 0.11
N TYR A 87 8.10 -1.29 -0.53
CA TYR A 87 9.31 -0.63 -0.04
C TYR A 87 8.92 0.51 0.91
N LEU A 88 9.13 0.28 2.21
CA LEU A 88 8.62 1.08 3.33
C LEU A 88 9.28 2.46 3.52
N GLU A 89 10.46 2.69 2.95
CA GLU A 89 11.29 3.86 3.31
C GLU A 89 10.57 5.21 3.12
N ASP A 90 9.63 5.27 2.19
CA ASP A 90 8.90 6.49 1.86
C ASP A 90 7.55 6.64 2.61
N PHE A 91 7.06 5.59 3.26
CA PHE A 91 5.70 5.52 3.85
C PHE A 91 5.66 5.29 5.36
N PHE A 92 6.80 5.39 6.04
CA PHE A 92 6.89 5.28 7.50
C PHE A 92 5.94 6.20 8.28
N PHE A 93 5.47 7.29 7.68
CA PHE A 93 4.52 8.18 8.36
C PHE A 93 3.13 7.56 8.55
N LEU A 94 2.78 6.52 7.78
CA LEU A 94 1.50 5.84 7.89
C LEU A 94 1.49 4.85 9.05
N THR A 95 2.58 4.11 9.24
CA THR A 95 2.71 3.08 10.29
C THR A 95 3.32 3.69 11.54
N ASP A 96 2.79 3.36 12.71
CA ASP A 96 3.27 3.85 14.00
C ASP A 96 4.59 3.18 14.43
N ASP A 97 5.62 3.23 13.57
CA ASP A 97 6.96 2.80 13.94
C ASP A 97 7.77 4.02 14.41
N ALA A 98 7.58 4.30 15.69
CA ALA A 98 8.62 4.82 16.57
C ALA A 98 9.78 3.81 16.73
N ALA A 99 10.26 3.22 15.63
CA ALA A 99 11.34 2.23 15.60
C ALA A 99 12.71 2.86 15.27
N THR A 100 12.93 4.11 15.69
CA THR A 100 14.27 4.68 15.87
C THR A 100 14.30 5.51 17.15
N GLY A 101 14.55 4.80 18.26
CA GLY A 101 15.17 5.31 19.48
C GLY A 101 16.39 4.46 19.79
#